data_AF-A0A533V612-F1
#
_entry.id   AF-A0A533V612-F1
#
_cell.length_a   1.000
_cell.length_b   1.000
_cell.length_c   1.000
_cell.angle_alpha   90.00
_cell.angle_beta   90.00
_cell.angle_gamma   90.00
#
_symmetry.space_group_name_H-M   'P 1'
#
loop_
_entity.id
_entity.type
_entity.pdbx_description
1 polymer ?
#
loop_
_entity_poly.entity_id
_entity_poly.type
_entity_poly.pdbx_seq_one_letter_code
_entity_poly.pdbx_strand_id
1 'polypeptide(L)'
;MHEYNNFDSYIYGQSAFTNSSGLVDKSTNVSFNAEGTINTILFSQDTSNNTKPLVKDINTNHSSKYLLVGKWRLDVLNDNVTYFKSNFTMIDTGGHDIHFHTIVYKPGSTQPITQNQQGKPGILFKYKNNNTAGFNSNVDIYTNGVLEWEDVPIKVTFMNEKVIMIDIKDKKTGEHFLKNPIYGMINSVDLIHQ
;
A
#
# COMPACT_ATOMS: atom_id res chain seq x y z
N MET A 1 20.08 27.76 30.58
CA MET A 1 20.88 26.65 31.12
C MET A 1 20.12 25.38 30.77
N HIS A 2 20.71 24.56 29.91
CA HIS A 2 20.17 23.30 29.39
C HIS A 2 20.09 22.22 30.47
N GLU A 3 19.13 21.30 30.34
CA GLU A 3 19.25 19.83 30.57
C GLU A 3 17.91 19.19 30.12
N TYR A 4 17.80 18.63 28.92
CA TYR A 4 18.20 17.29 28.42
C TYR A 4 17.36 16.09 28.93
N ASN A 5 16.58 15.56 27.99
CA ASN A 5 16.24 14.17 27.68
C ASN A 5 15.67 13.22 28.74
N ASN A 6 14.50 12.67 28.41
CA ASN A 6 14.34 11.22 28.44
C ASN A 6 13.76 10.77 27.09
N PHE A 7 14.60 10.08 26.30
CA PHE A 7 14.20 9.37 25.09
C PHE A 7 13.85 7.95 25.51
N ASP A 8 12.57 7.60 25.50
CA ASP A 8 12.17 6.20 25.51
C ASP A 8 12.01 5.72 24.08
N SER A 9 12.95 4.88 23.65
CA SER A 9 12.82 4.06 22.45
C SER A 9 11.77 2.98 22.70
N TYR A 10 10.60 3.10 22.09
CA TYR A 10 9.60 2.04 22.17
C TYR A 10 9.76 1.06 21.01
N ILE A 11 10.34 -0.09 21.33
CA ILE A 11 10.29 -1.33 20.55
C ILE A 11 8.87 -1.93 20.67
N TYR A 12 8.43 -2.47 19.53
CA TYR A 12 7.17 -3.12 19.17
C TYR A 12 6.32 -3.76 20.29
N GLY A 13 5.02 -3.51 20.23
CA GLY A 13 3.99 -4.42 20.77
C GLY A 13 3.58 -4.22 22.23
N GLN A 14 3.23 -3.01 22.66
CA GLN A 14 2.28 -2.81 23.75
C GLN A 14 1.62 -1.44 23.68
N SER A 15 0.33 -1.40 23.96
CA SER A 15 -0.52 -0.22 23.97
C SER A 15 -0.18 0.69 25.15
N ALA A 16 0.26 1.92 24.86
CA ALA A 16 0.09 3.05 25.76
C ALA A 16 -0.70 4.12 25.03
N PHE A 17 -1.97 4.26 25.40
CA PHE A 17 -2.74 5.47 25.14
C PHE A 17 -2.11 6.61 25.93
N THR A 18 -1.39 7.50 25.25
CA THR A 18 -1.22 8.87 25.73
C THR A 18 -2.31 9.71 25.08
N ASN A 19 -3.19 10.26 25.90
CA ASN A 19 -4.19 11.26 25.51
C ASN A 19 -3.54 12.33 24.61
N SER A 20 -3.83 12.28 23.31
CA SER A 20 -3.70 13.42 22.41
C SER A 20 -5.10 13.88 22.06
N SER A 21 -5.70 14.64 22.97
CA SER A 21 -6.67 15.66 22.62
C SER A 21 -5.96 16.80 21.86
N GLY A 22 -5.35 16.48 20.73
CA GLY A 22 -4.51 17.38 19.92
C GLY A 22 -4.66 17.18 18.41
N LEU A 23 -5.70 16.47 17.95
CA LEU A 23 -6.10 16.45 16.55
C LEU A 23 -7.33 17.33 16.32
N VAL A 24 -7.26 18.60 16.75
CA VAL A 24 -8.17 19.63 16.26
C VAL A 24 -7.35 20.88 15.93
N ASP A 25 -7.29 21.15 14.63
CA ASP A 25 -6.98 22.42 13.96
C ASP A 25 -5.53 22.90 13.80
N LYS A 26 -4.86 22.43 12.74
CA LYS A 26 -4.42 23.32 11.64
C LYS A 26 -3.99 22.53 10.41
N SER A 27 -4.27 23.12 9.24
CA SER A 27 -3.67 22.85 7.93
C SER A 27 -2.13 22.70 8.01
N THR A 28 -1.63 21.52 8.35
CA THR A 28 -0.21 21.16 8.17
C THR A 28 -0.16 19.90 7.35
N ASN A 29 0.29 20.03 6.11
CA ASN A 29 0.54 18.89 5.26
C ASN A 29 1.55 17.97 5.95
N VAL A 30 1.30 16.66 6.00
CA VAL A 30 2.13 15.72 6.76
C VAL A 30 3.24 15.17 5.88
N SER A 31 4.45 15.11 6.41
CA SER A 31 5.59 14.43 5.79
C SER A 31 6.02 13.26 6.66
N PHE A 32 6.20 12.08 6.06
CA PHE A 32 6.62 10.88 6.79
C PHE A 32 7.18 9.81 5.84
N ASN A 33 7.94 8.88 6.40
CA ASN A 33 8.30 7.62 5.79
C ASN A 33 7.54 6.49 6.48
N ALA A 34 7.16 5.46 5.74
CA ALA A 34 6.58 4.26 6.30
C ALA A 34 7.08 3.03 5.57
N GLU A 35 7.30 1.93 6.29
CA GLU A 35 7.67 0.65 5.71
C GLU A 35 7.03 -0.50 6.45
N GLY A 36 7.03 -1.65 5.79
CA GLY A 36 6.42 -2.83 6.37
C GLY A 36 6.57 -4.07 5.52
N THR A 37 5.71 -5.04 5.82
CA THR A 37 5.72 -6.37 5.23
C THR A 37 4.42 -6.65 4.47
N ILE A 38 4.50 -7.48 3.43
CA ILE A 38 3.35 -8.08 2.76
C ILE A 38 3.17 -9.48 3.34
N ASN A 39 1.94 -9.81 3.74
CA ASN A 39 1.57 -11.11 4.30
C ASN A 39 0.13 -11.42 3.90
N THR A 40 -0.06 -11.94 2.69
CA THR A 40 -1.41 -12.19 2.14
C THR A 40 -1.55 -13.61 1.64
N ILE A 41 -2.74 -14.17 1.79
CA ILE A 41 -3.15 -15.36 1.06
C ILE A 41 -4.20 -14.93 0.03
N LEU A 42 -3.93 -15.15 -1.24
CA LEU A 42 -4.87 -14.93 -2.34
C LEU A 42 -5.55 -16.24 -2.70
N PHE A 43 -6.83 -16.18 -3.02
CA PHE A 43 -7.62 -17.29 -3.57
C PHE A 43 -8.78 -16.69 -4.35
N SER A 44 -9.17 -17.32 -5.46
CA SER A 44 -10.28 -16.79 -6.25
C SER A 44 -11.53 -16.63 -5.38
N GLN A 45 -12.06 -15.41 -5.33
CA GLN A 45 -13.40 -15.19 -4.78
C GLN A 45 -14.37 -15.68 -5.85
N ASP A 46 -14.85 -16.92 -5.73
CA ASP A 46 -15.91 -17.46 -6.59
C ASP A 46 -17.20 -16.67 -6.38
N THR A 47 -17.30 -15.50 -7.03
CA THR A 47 -18.59 -14.86 -7.23
C THR A 47 -19.25 -15.56 -8.39
N SER A 48 -20.13 -16.51 -8.06
CA SER A 48 -21.24 -16.93 -8.90
C SER A 48 -21.93 -15.70 -9.50
N ASN A 49 -21.51 -15.30 -10.70
CA ASN A 49 -22.22 -14.55 -11.75
C ASN A 49 -21.22 -13.84 -12.69
N ASN A 50 -21.07 -14.43 -13.89
CA ASN A 50 -20.73 -13.79 -15.15
C ASN A 50 -19.66 -12.68 -15.16
N THR A 51 -18.41 -13.08 -15.38
CA THR A 51 -17.65 -12.71 -16.60
C THR A 51 -16.35 -13.50 -16.57
N LYS A 52 -16.16 -14.44 -17.52
CA LYS A 52 -14.83 -14.99 -17.76
C LYS A 52 -13.93 -13.80 -18.12
N PRO A 53 -12.73 -13.68 -17.54
CA PRO A 53 -11.81 -12.63 -17.96
C PRO A 53 -11.60 -12.72 -19.47
N LEU A 54 -11.65 -11.58 -20.15
CA LEU A 54 -11.51 -11.48 -21.61
C LEU A 54 -10.13 -11.98 -22.07
N VAL A 55 -9.14 -11.92 -21.17
CA VAL A 55 -7.81 -12.51 -21.30
C VAL A 55 -7.54 -13.31 -20.05
N LYS A 56 -7.42 -14.63 -20.18
CA LYS A 56 -7.03 -15.51 -19.08
C LYS A 56 -5.53 -15.31 -18.83
N ASP A 57 -5.16 -14.91 -17.62
CA ASP A 57 -3.77 -14.96 -17.21
C ASP A 57 -3.31 -16.43 -17.17
N ILE A 58 -2.20 -16.72 -17.86
CA ILE A 58 -1.60 -18.06 -17.91
C ILE A 58 -0.65 -18.30 -16.74
N ASN A 59 -0.21 -17.22 -16.08
CA ASN A 59 0.74 -17.29 -14.99
C ASN A 59 0.03 -17.62 -13.67
N THR A 60 -1.28 -17.42 -13.56
CA THR A 60 -2.03 -17.75 -12.33
C THR A 60 -3.15 -18.74 -12.57
N ASN A 61 -3.27 -19.66 -11.61
CA ASN A 61 -4.32 -20.65 -11.58
C ASN A 61 -5.40 -20.20 -10.59
N HIS A 62 -6.57 -19.82 -11.12
CA HIS A 62 -7.71 -19.38 -10.32
C HIS A 62 -8.23 -20.44 -9.33
N SER A 63 -7.93 -21.73 -9.53
CA SER A 63 -8.28 -22.79 -8.58
C SER A 63 -7.26 -22.97 -7.45
N SER A 64 -6.12 -22.27 -7.52
CA SER A 64 -5.05 -22.34 -6.52
C SER A 64 -5.20 -21.27 -5.45
N LYS A 65 -4.50 -21.50 -4.34
CA LYS A 65 -4.27 -20.49 -3.29
C LYS A 65 -2.81 -20.09 -3.35
N TYR A 66 -2.56 -18.79 -3.26
CA TYR A 66 -1.22 -18.23 -3.32
C TYR A 66 -0.87 -17.54 -2.01
N LEU A 67 0.37 -17.71 -1.57
CA LEU A 67 0.97 -17.00 -0.46
C LEU A 67 1.84 -15.88 -1.01
N LEU A 68 1.58 -14.65 -0.56
CA LEU A 68 2.34 -13.45 -0.90
C LEU A 68 3.11 -12.99 0.35
N VAL A 69 4.44 -12.92 0.22
CA VAL A 69 5.33 -12.46 1.29
C VAL A 69 6.35 -11.48 0.74
N GLY A 70 6.53 -10.35 1.42
CA GLY A 70 7.44 -9.33 0.93
C GLY A 70 7.58 -8.12 1.84
N LYS A 71 8.09 -7.03 1.26
CA LYS A 71 8.30 -5.75 1.93
C LYS A 71 7.83 -4.60 1.06
N TRP A 72 7.41 -3.52 1.69
CA TRP A 72 7.02 -2.29 1.01
C TRP A 72 7.59 -1.07 1.75
N ARG A 73 7.71 0.03 1.02
CA ARG A 73 8.09 1.35 1.54
C ARG A 73 7.29 2.45 0.84
N LEU A 74 6.96 3.48 1.61
CA LEU A 74 6.25 4.70 1.22
C LEU A 74 7.02 5.91 1.75
N ASP A 75 7.22 6.92 0.90
CA ASP A 75 7.67 8.25 1.33
C ASP A 75 6.62 9.29 0.93
N VAL A 76 6.32 10.18 1.88
CA VAL A 76 5.33 11.24 1.74
C VAL A 76 5.97 12.55 2.13
N LEU A 77 5.85 13.56 1.26
CA LEU A 77 6.27 14.92 1.50
C LEU A 77 5.08 15.86 1.33
N ASN A 78 4.70 16.55 2.40
CA ASN A 78 3.58 17.50 2.39
C ASN A 78 2.30 16.89 1.79
N ASP A 79 1.87 15.75 2.30
CA ASP A 79 0.73 14.93 1.83
C ASP A 79 0.86 14.37 0.40
N ASN A 80 1.96 14.65 -0.30
CA ASN A 80 2.26 14.10 -1.61
C ASN A 80 3.12 12.84 -1.48
N VAL A 81 2.63 11.73 -2.02
CA VAL A 81 3.41 10.52 -2.20
C VAL A 81 4.52 10.80 -3.19
N THR A 82 5.76 10.71 -2.74
CA THR A 82 6.95 10.91 -3.60
C THR A 82 7.58 9.58 -3.98
N TYR A 83 7.33 8.55 -3.19
CA TYR A 83 7.86 7.21 -3.43
C TYR A 83 6.88 6.17 -2.90
N PHE A 84 6.62 5.13 -3.69
CA PHE A 84 6.04 3.89 -3.18
C PHE A 84 6.59 2.71 -3.97
N LYS A 85 7.07 1.70 -3.25
CA LYS A 85 7.57 0.47 -3.84
C LYS A 85 7.21 -0.72 -2.98
N SER A 86 6.79 -1.82 -3.60
CA SER A 86 6.59 -3.11 -2.95
C SER A 86 7.35 -4.18 -3.72
N ASN A 87 8.05 -5.07 -3.01
CA ASN A 87 8.65 -6.27 -3.58
C ASN A 87 8.13 -7.47 -2.79
N PHE A 88 7.56 -8.44 -3.47
CA PHE A 88 7.02 -9.63 -2.83
C PHE A 88 7.15 -10.85 -3.71
N THR A 89 7.29 -12.00 -3.07
CA THR A 89 7.19 -13.31 -3.69
C THR A 89 5.74 -13.75 -3.64
N MET A 90 5.24 -14.28 -4.75
CA MET A 90 3.99 -15.02 -4.85
C MET A 90 4.34 -16.47 -5.15
N ILE A 91 3.78 -17.39 -4.39
CA ILE A 91 4.00 -18.83 -4.58
C ILE A 91 2.69 -19.56 -4.31
N ASP A 92 2.39 -20.63 -5.03
CA ASP A 92 1.24 -21.43 -4.66
C ASP A 92 1.47 -22.12 -3.31
N THR A 93 0.37 -22.42 -2.61
CA THR A 93 0.43 -23.04 -1.27
C THR A 93 0.96 -24.49 -1.24
N GLY A 94 1.09 -25.13 -2.39
CA GLY A 94 1.80 -26.39 -2.58
C GLY A 94 3.31 -26.22 -2.80
N GLY A 95 3.80 -24.99 -2.98
CA GLY A 95 5.22 -24.66 -3.11
C GLY A 95 5.75 -24.66 -4.54
N HIS A 96 4.88 -24.60 -5.56
CA HIS A 96 5.27 -24.48 -6.97
C HIS A 96 4.98 -23.06 -7.49
N ASP A 97 5.17 -22.83 -8.79
CA ASP A 97 4.76 -21.61 -9.50
C ASP A 97 5.16 -20.30 -8.80
N ILE A 98 6.45 -20.18 -8.47
CA ILE A 98 7.01 -19.02 -7.78
C ILE A 98 7.22 -17.84 -8.73
N HIS A 99 6.68 -16.68 -8.37
CA HIS A 99 6.90 -15.41 -9.04
C HIS A 99 7.48 -14.36 -8.09
N PHE A 100 8.34 -13.50 -8.63
CA PHE A 100 8.85 -12.33 -7.93
C PHE A 100 8.22 -11.08 -8.51
N HIS A 101 7.39 -10.40 -7.72
CA HIS A 101 6.73 -9.17 -8.13
C HIS A 101 7.38 -7.93 -7.54
N THR A 102 7.43 -6.88 -8.35
CA THR A 102 7.78 -5.53 -7.91
C THR A 102 6.72 -4.55 -8.39
N ILE A 103 6.12 -3.80 -7.47
CA ILE A 103 5.21 -2.70 -7.75
C ILE A 103 5.98 -1.40 -7.56
N VAL A 104 6.00 -0.54 -8.57
CA VAL A 104 6.72 0.75 -8.56
C VAL A 104 5.76 1.89 -8.85
N TYR A 105 5.66 2.83 -7.92
CA TYR A 105 4.95 4.08 -8.11
C TYR A 105 5.59 4.95 -9.18
N LYS A 106 4.75 5.47 -10.08
CA LYS A 106 5.11 6.51 -11.04
C LYS A 106 4.54 7.84 -10.55
N PRO A 107 5.37 8.79 -10.10
CA PRO A 107 4.89 10.13 -9.80
C PRO A 107 4.31 10.78 -11.06
N GLY A 108 3.06 11.25 -10.98
CA GLY A 108 2.51 12.13 -12.00
C GLY A 108 3.22 13.49 -11.99
N SER A 109 3.14 14.24 -13.09
CA SER A 109 3.73 15.58 -13.22
C SER A 109 3.41 16.46 -12.00
N THR A 110 4.47 16.98 -11.39
CA THR A 110 4.48 17.85 -10.20
C THR A 110 3.87 19.20 -10.53
N GLN A 111 2.55 19.29 -10.63
CA GLN A 111 1.89 20.59 -10.54
C GLN A 111 1.68 20.98 -9.07
N PRO A 112 1.94 22.24 -8.69
CA PRO A 112 1.77 22.69 -7.31
C PRO A 112 0.33 22.45 -6.83
N ILE A 113 0.24 21.88 -5.63
CA ILE A 113 -0.99 21.39 -5.02
C ILE A 113 -1.82 22.60 -4.55
N THR A 114 -2.88 22.94 -5.27
CA THR A 114 -3.91 23.88 -4.81
C THR A 114 -4.92 23.18 -3.89
N GLN A 115 -5.45 23.86 -2.87
CA GLN A 115 -6.39 23.28 -1.91
C GLN A 115 -7.66 22.72 -2.62
N ASN A 116 -8.17 21.57 -2.13
CA ASN A 116 -9.27 20.73 -2.67
C ASN A 116 -8.86 19.65 -3.72
N GLN A 117 -7.96 18.73 -3.35
CA GLN A 117 -7.50 17.64 -4.25
C GLN A 117 -7.69 16.22 -3.70
N GLN A 118 -8.59 16.04 -2.73
CA GLN A 118 -8.87 14.73 -2.17
C GLN A 118 -9.34 13.76 -3.27
N GLY A 119 -8.55 12.69 -3.48
CA GLY A 119 -8.80 11.70 -4.54
C GLY A 119 -7.91 11.81 -5.78
N LYS A 120 -7.09 12.87 -5.92
CA LYS A 120 -6.08 12.93 -6.99
C LYS A 120 -4.99 11.85 -6.81
N PRO A 121 -4.49 11.25 -7.90
CA PRO A 121 -3.38 10.32 -7.82
C PRO A 121 -2.17 10.92 -7.11
N GLY A 122 -1.56 10.16 -6.19
CA GLY A 122 -0.40 10.57 -5.41
C GLY A 122 -0.68 11.46 -4.19
N ILE A 123 -1.91 11.94 -3.98
CA ILE A 123 -2.25 12.76 -2.82
C ILE A 123 -2.88 11.90 -1.72
N LEU A 124 -2.35 12.02 -0.50
CA LEU A 124 -2.94 11.37 0.66
C LEU A 124 -4.32 11.93 0.97
N PHE A 125 -5.23 11.03 1.32
CA PHE A 125 -6.53 11.35 1.89
C PHE A 125 -6.69 10.67 3.24
N LYS A 126 -7.39 11.35 4.15
CA LYS A 126 -7.74 10.83 5.49
C LYS A 126 -9.25 10.70 5.60
N TYR A 127 -9.70 9.58 6.14
CA TYR A 127 -11.10 9.36 6.51
C TYR A 127 -11.30 9.83 7.95
N LYS A 128 -12.22 10.78 8.15
CA LYS A 128 -12.37 11.52 9.42
C LYS A 128 -12.78 10.67 10.63
N ASN A 129 -13.23 9.43 10.44
CA ASN A 129 -13.96 8.67 11.46
C ASN A 129 -13.36 7.30 11.83
N ASN A 130 -12.24 6.88 11.25
CA ASN A 130 -11.77 5.49 11.38
C ASN A 130 -10.24 5.31 11.35
N ASN A 131 -9.48 6.34 11.73
CA ASN A 131 -8.00 6.38 11.67
C ASN A 131 -7.43 5.70 10.41
N THR A 132 -8.07 5.98 9.27
CA THR A 132 -7.74 5.39 7.99
C THR A 132 -7.25 6.48 7.06
N ALA A 133 -6.11 6.24 6.43
CA ALA A 133 -5.57 7.09 5.39
C ALA A 133 -5.36 6.28 4.12
N GLY A 134 -5.09 6.93 3.00
CA GLY A 134 -4.78 6.23 1.77
C GLY A 134 -4.42 7.19 0.63
N PHE A 135 -4.09 6.62 -0.51
CA PHE A 135 -3.88 7.36 -1.74
C PHE A 135 -4.30 6.49 -2.94
N ASN A 136 -4.64 7.14 -4.05
CA ASN A 136 -4.79 6.48 -5.34
C ASN A 136 -3.51 6.71 -6.14
N SER A 137 -3.11 5.80 -7.01
CA SER A 137 -2.03 6.06 -7.96
C SER A 137 -2.08 5.10 -9.16
N ASN A 138 -1.24 5.36 -10.15
CA ASN A 138 -0.89 4.39 -11.17
C ASN A 138 0.54 3.87 -10.92
N VAL A 139 0.73 2.57 -11.14
CA VAL A 139 2.00 1.88 -10.88
C VAL A 139 2.40 0.99 -12.03
N ASP A 140 3.70 0.74 -12.14
CA ASP A 140 4.21 -0.36 -12.94
C ASP A 140 4.35 -1.61 -12.08
N ILE A 141 4.05 -2.75 -12.69
CA ILE A 141 4.18 -4.06 -12.07
C ILE A 141 5.14 -4.89 -12.91
N TYR A 142 6.21 -5.33 -12.27
CA TYR A 142 7.21 -6.21 -12.83
C TYR A 142 7.03 -7.61 -12.27
N THR A 143 7.24 -8.61 -13.10
CA THR A 143 7.25 -10.02 -12.72
C THR A 143 8.57 -10.62 -13.17
N ASN A 144 9.27 -11.25 -12.23
CA ASN A 144 10.60 -11.83 -12.44
C ASN A 144 11.60 -10.82 -13.06
N GLY A 145 11.48 -9.55 -12.67
CA GLY A 145 12.32 -8.45 -13.14
C GLY A 145 11.93 -7.86 -14.49
N VAL A 146 10.91 -8.38 -15.17
CA VAL A 146 10.41 -7.89 -16.47
C VAL A 146 9.15 -7.06 -16.26
N LEU A 147 9.05 -5.89 -16.91
CA LEU A 147 7.83 -5.07 -16.89
C LEU A 147 6.69 -5.85 -17.56
N GLU A 148 5.65 -6.18 -16.81
CA GLU A 148 4.51 -6.95 -17.32
C GLU A 148 3.27 -6.09 -17.50
N TRP A 149 3.00 -5.18 -16.54
CA TRP A 149 1.89 -4.24 -16.64
C TRP A 149 2.33 -2.82 -16.32
N GLU A 150 2.05 -1.90 -17.24
CA GLU A 150 2.34 -0.48 -17.09
C GLU A 150 1.08 0.30 -16.67
N ASP A 151 1.27 1.34 -15.85
CA ASP A 151 0.24 2.33 -15.53
C ASP A 151 -1.03 1.74 -14.86
N VAL A 152 -0.87 0.68 -14.06
CA VAL A 152 -1.97 -0.01 -13.38
C VAL A 152 -2.54 0.85 -12.26
N PRO A 153 -3.84 1.22 -12.29
CA PRO A 153 -4.44 1.95 -11.19
C PRO A 153 -4.51 1.10 -9.93
N ILE A 154 -4.07 1.67 -8.82
CA ILE A 154 -4.16 1.08 -7.48
C ILE A 154 -4.77 2.06 -6.49
N LYS A 155 -5.33 1.50 -5.42
CA LYS A 155 -5.68 2.23 -4.21
C LYS A 155 -4.94 1.61 -3.02
N VAL A 156 -4.16 2.41 -2.32
CA VAL A 156 -3.49 2.01 -1.10
C VAL A 156 -4.23 2.60 0.09
N THR A 157 -4.51 1.78 1.09
CA THR A 157 -5.21 2.17 2.32
C THR A 157 -4.41 1.71 3.54
N PHE A 158 -4.21 2.62 4.48
CA PHE A 158 -3.61 2.37 5.78
C PHE A 158 -4.73 2.37 6.83
N MET A 159 -4.98 1.23 7.45
CA MET A 159 -6.05 1.05 8.43
C MET A 159 -5.47 0.99 9.84
N ASN A 160 -5.94 1.89 10.70
CA ASN A 160 -5.55 1.97 12.11
C ASN A 160 -4.03 2.03 12.31
N GLU A 161 -3.29 2.61 11.36
CA GLU A 161 -1.81 2.70 11.37
C GLU A 161 -1.09 1.34 11.56
N LYS A 162 -1.77 0.22 11.29
CA LYS A 162 -1.21 -1.13 11.50
C LYS A 162 -1.23 -1.99 10.25
N VAL A 163 -2.21 -1.77 9.38
CA VAL A 163 -2.42 -2.61 8.19
C VAL A 163 -2.34 -1.74 6.94
N ILE A 164 -1.60 -2.22 5.95
CA ILE A 164 -1.68 -1.71 4.58
C ILE A 164 -2.57 -2.65 3.75
N MET A 165 -3.38 -2.07 2.89
CA MET A 165 -4.15 -2.78 1.87
C MET A 165 -3.89 -2.12 0.52
N ILE A 166 -3.45 -2.89 -0.45
CA ILE A 166 -3.17 -2.49 -1.83
C ILE A 166 -4.24 -3.16 -2.70
N ASP A 167 -5.21 -2.36 -3.12
CA ASP A 167 -6.23 -2.78 -4.08
C ASP A 167 -5.73 -2.48 -5.49
N ILE A 168 -5.60 -3.52 -6.30
CA ILE A 168 -5.10 -3.43 -7.68
C ILE A 168 -6.30 -3.54 -8.62
N LYS A 169 -6.40 -2.64 -9.60
CA LYS A 169 -7.46 -2.71 -10.61
C LYS A 169 -7.25 -3.91 -11.53
N ASP A 170 -7.76 -5.05 -11.07
CA ASP A 170 -7.40 -6.39 -11.51
C ASP A 170 -7.72 -6.71 -12.97
N LYS A 171 -8.70 -6.00 -13.55
CA LYS A 171 -9.01 -6.11 -14.99
C LYS A 171 -7.82 -5.73 -15.89
N LYS A 172 -6.94 -4.81 -15.44
CA LYS A 172 -5.76 -4.40 -16.22
C LYS A 172 -4.61 -5.41 -16.11
N THR A 173 -4.64 -6.26 -15.08
CA THR A 173 -3.67 -7.33 -14.82
C THR A 173 -4.18 -8.70 -15.25
N GLY A 174 -5.25 -8.77 -16.07
CA GLY A 174 -5.80 -10.06 -16.53
C GLY A 174 -6.34 -10.94 -15.39
N GLU A 175 -6.70 -10.34 -14.26
CA GLU A 175 -7.10 -11.04 -13.04
C GLU A 175 -5.98 -11.80 -12.29
N HIS A 176 -4.70 -11.45 -12.54
CA HIS A 176 -3.53 -12.07 -11.91
C HIS A 176 -3.58 -12.09 -10.37
N PHE A 177 -4.17 -11.08 -9.74
CA PHE A 177 -4.29 -11.01 -8.27
C PHE A 177 -5.63 -11.58 -7.77
N LEU A 178 -6.33 -12.33 -8.61
CA LEU A 178 -7.54 -13.10 -8.30
C LEU A 178 -8.67 -12.27 -7.69
N LYS A 179 -8.80 -10.99 -8.06
CA LYS A 179 -9.78 -10.02 -7.53
C LYS A 179 -9.67 -9.77 -6.03
N ASN A 180 -8.50 -10.06 -5.45
CA ASN A 180 -8.25 -9.85 -4.03
C ASN A 180 -7.28 -8.68 -3.82
N PRO A 181 -7.50 -7.84 -2.80
CA PRO A 181 -6.49 -6.88 -2.39
C PRO A 181 -5.31 -7.59 -1.72
N ILE A 182 -4.14 -6.95 -1.80
CA ILE A 182 -2.92 -7.40 -1.11
C ILE A 182 -2.82 -6.69 0.23
N TYR A 183 -2.77 -7.45 1.32
CA TYR A 183 -2.57 -6.98 2.68
C TYR A 183 -1.12 -7.11 3.17
N GLY A 184 -0.79 -6.24 4.11
CA GLY A 184 0.48 -6.23 4.80
C GLY A 184 0.40 -5.55 6.16
N MET A 185 1.48 -5.65 6.92
CA MET A 185 1.65 -4.94 8.18
C MET A 185 2.49 -3.68 8.00
N ILE A 186 2.22 -2.69 8.83
CA ILE A 186 3.06 -1.50 9.00
C ILE A 186 4.06 -1.78 10.13
N ASN A 187 5.34 -1.72 9.81
CA ASN A 187 6.41 -1.99 10.77
C ASN A 187 6.93 -0.69 11.40
N SER A 188 7.00 0.39 10.63
CA SER A 188 7.41 1.70 11.16
C SER A 188 6.74 2.83 10.40
N VAL A 189 6.61 3.95 11.10
CA VAL A 189 6.21 5.25 10.56
C VAL A 189 7.11 6.29 11.21
N ASP A 190 7.91 6.98 10.40
CA ASP A 190 8.85 7.99 10.83
C ASP A 190 8.36 9.37 10.35
N LEU A 191 7.91 10.21 11.28
CA LEU A 191 7.45 11.57 10.97
C LEU A 191 8.66 12.45 10.61
N ILE A 192 8.53 13.21 9.53
CA ILE A 192 9.53 14.19 9.11
C ILE A 192 9.06 15.56 9.62
N HIS A 193 9.68 16.04 10.69
CA HIS A 193 9.48 17.40 11.18
C HIS A 193 10.29 18.39 10.33
N GLN A 194 9.63 19.44 9.83
CA GLN A 194 10.25 20.57 9.16
C GLN A 194 10.51 21.70 10.15
#